data_AF-A0A2D9WE46-F1
#
_entry.id   AF-A0A2D9WE46-F1
#
_cell.length_a   1.000
_cell.length_b   1.000
_cell.length_c   1.000
_cell.angle_alpha   90.00
_cell.angle_beta   90.00
_cell.angle_gamma   90.00
#
_symmetry.space_group_name_H-M   'P 1'
#
loop_
_entity.id
_entity.type
_entity.pdbx_description
1 polymer ?
#
loop_
_entity_poly.entity_id
_entity_poly.type
_entity_poly.pdbx_seq_one_letter_code
_entity_poly.pdbx_strand_id
1 'polypeptide(L)'
;MQLLVGLGNPGKKYQYNRHNIGFMAIDEIVRFYQLSPERSRFDSIAYEGFIEGEKLLVLKPNTYMNDSGIAVGKAARFLKVELEKIVVFHDEIDLINGKVRVKQGGGHAGHNGLRSIQNHLGSNNYKRIRLGIGHPGQKEKVIKHVLGDFTKEDKKWVEPQLLAIAIALPSLLRGKDNDFMSQIAIKTQSVVNKNINDSQKTDTAFFKDKNNKNIKSQKPDKTEFSKTLNRVLTRLRGI
;
A
#
# COMPACT_ATOMS: atom_id res chain seq x y z
N MET A 1 8.54 -1.81 -22.27
CA MET A 1 8.92 -1.20 -20.98
C MET A 1 7.70 -0.48 -20.43
N GLN A 2 7.35 -0.76 -19.18
CA GLN A 2 6.27 -0.08 -18.47
C GLN A 2 6.84 0.94 -17.48
N LEU A 3 6.12 2.04 -17.28
CA LEU A 3 6.42 3.07 -16.29
C LEU A 3 5.38 3.01 -15.18
N LEU A 4 5.76 2.49 -14.01
CA LEU A 4 4.91 2.48 -12.82
C LEU A 4 5.21 3.73 -11.98
N VAL A 5 4.18 4.45 -11.54
CA VAL A 5 4.33 5.67 -10.75
C VAL A 5 3.44 5.58 -9.53
N GLY A 6 4.02 5.72 -8.33
CA GLY A 6 3.26 5.93 -7.11
C GLY A 6 3.14 7.43 -6.85
N LEU A 7 1.95 7.92 -6.53
CA LEU A 7 1.77 9.30 -6.07
C LEU A 7 1.88 9.40 -4.55
N GLY A 8 2.46 10.50 -4.09
CA GLY A 8 2.69 10.83 -2.68
C GLY A 8 3.47 12.13 -2.52
N ASN A 9 3.56 12.62 -1.30
CA ASN A 9 4.44 13.73 -0.94
C ASN A 9 5.74 13.21 -0.29
N PRO A 10 6.90 13.81 -0.60
CA PRO A 10 8.19 13.40 -0.05
C PRO A 10 8.39 13.89 1.39
N GLY A 11 9.15 13.13 2.16
CA GLY A 11 9.53 13.46 3.54
C GLY A 11 8.80 12.64 4.61
N LYS A 12 9.48 12.42 5.74
CA LYS A 12 9.04 11.52 6.81
C LYS A 12 7.65 11.84 7.37
N LYS A 13 7.26 13.12 7.39
CA LYS A 13 5.98 13.57 7.92
C LYS A 13 4.75 13.12 7.10
N TYR A 14 4.94 12.66 5.86
CA TYR A 14 3.84 12.23 5.00
C TYR A 14 3.81 10.72 4.76
N GLN A 15 4.80 9.99 5.27
CA GLN A 15 5.07 8.60 4.90
C GLN A 15 3.86 7.66 5.11
N TYR A 16 2.99 7.96 6.07
CA TYR A 16 1.80 7.16 6.39
C TYR A 16 0.48 7.88 6.09
N ASN A 17 0.53 9.04 5.43
CA ASN A 17 -0.65 9.76 5.01
C ASN A 17 -1.45 8.92 4.02
N ARG A 18 -2.78 9.06 4.05
CA ARG A 18 -3.65 8.44 3.03
C ARG A 18 -3.26 8.84 1.61
N HIS A 19 -2.82 10.08 1.42
CA HIS A 19 -2.34 10.61 0.14
C HIS A 19 -1.03 10.00 -0.36
N ASN A 20 -0.34 9.21 0.47
CA ASN A 20 0.90 8.53 0.14
C ASN A 20 0.69 7.03 -0.14
N ILE A 21 -0.55 6.53 -0.18
CA ILE A 21 -0.82 5.12 -0.47
C ILE A 21 -0.26 4.68 -1.84
N GLY A 22 -0.13 5.59 -2.81
CA GLY A 22 0.55 5.33 -4.07
C GLY A 22 2.04 5.02 -3.88
N PHE A 23 2.76 5.80 -3.05
CA PHE A 23 4.13 5.48 -2.66
C PHE A 23 4.22 4.15 -1.90
N MET A 24 3.30 3.93 -0.95
CA MET A 24 3.29 2.68 -0.16
C MET A 24 3.09 1.44 -1.06
N ALA A 25 2.28 1.55 -2.12
CA ALA A 25 2.10 0.48 -3.10
C ALA A 25 3.40 0.22 -3.88
N ILE A 26 4.11 1.28 -4.27
CA ILE A 26 5.42 1.16 -4.92
C ILE A 26 6.46 0.53 -3.99
N ASP A 27 6.51 0.94 -2.73
CA ASP A 27 7.44 0.39 -1.75
C ASP A 27 7.23 -1.12 -1.58
N GLU A 28 5.97 -1.56 -1.52
CA GLU A 28 5.63 -2.97 -1.42
C GLU A 28 5.96 -3.76 -2.70
N ILE A 29 5.75 -3.17 -3.89
CA ILE A 29 6.16 -3.77 -5.18
C ILE A 29 7.69 -3.93 -5.24
N VAL A 30 8.43 -2.88 -4.89
CA VAL A 30 9.91 -2.88 -4.87
C VAL A 30 10.42 -3.96 -3.92
N ARG A 31 9.85 -4.04 -2.72
CA ARG A 31 10.19 -5.05 -1.71
C ARG A 31 9.88 -6.47 -2.18
N PHE A 32 8.68 -6.70 -2.73
CA PHE A 32 8.21 -8.03 -3.12
C PHE A 32 9.05 -8.61 -4.28
N TYR A 33 9.34 -7.79 -5.29
CA TYR A 33 10.10 -8.21 -6.47
C TYR A 33 11.61 -8.00 -6.35
N GLN A 34 12.09 -7.45 -5.23
CA GLN A 34 13.50 -7.14 -5.01
C GLN A 34 14.08 -6.35 -6.20
N LEU A 35 13.37 -5.27 -6.58
CA LEU A 35 13.83 -4.39 -7.66
C LEU A 35 15.19 -3.76 -7.31
N SER A 36 15.82 -3.10 -8.29
CA SER A 36 17.15 -2.51 -8.13
C SER A 36 17.24 -1.65 -6.86
N PRO A 37 18.45 -1.41 -6.31
CA PRO A 37 18.63 -0.40 -5.29
C PRO A 37 18.08 0.97 -5.71
N GLU A 38 17.71 1.77 -4.71
CA GLU A 38 17.19 3.11 -4.89
C GLU A 38 18.16 4.00 -5.70
N ARG A 39 17.62 4.75 -6.67
CA ARG A 39 18.37 5.75 -7.45
C ARG A 39 17.59 7.05 -7.54
N SER A 40 18.30 8.18 -7.58
CA SER A 40 17.69 9.46 -7.93
C SER A 40 17.67 9.63 -9.45
N ARG A 41 16.49 9.75 -10.04
CA ARG A 41 16.33 9.93 -11.49
C ARG A 41 15.03 10.66 -11.80
N PHE A 42 15.05 11.57 -12.77
CA PHE A 42 13.85 12.32 -13.20
C PHE A 42 13.10 13.01 -12.05
N ASP A 43 13.83 13.62 -11.12
CA ASP A 43 13.25 14.28 -9.94
C ASP A 43 12.38 13.31 -9.12
N SER A 44 12.77 12.04 -9.10
CA SER A 44 12.09 10.94 -8.45
C SER A 44 13.08 10.02 -7.74
N ILE A 45 12.57 9.32 -6.75
CA ILE A 45 13.15 8.06 -6.32
C ILE A 45 12.75 6.99 -7.35
N ALA A 46 13.73 6.27 -7.88
CA ALA A 46 13.55 5.35 -9.00
C ALA A 46 14.12 3.96 -8.71
N TYR A 47 13.43 2.95 -9.23
CA TYR A 47 13.83 1.55 -9.20
C TYR A 47 13.60 0.93 -10.58
N GLU A 48 14.44 -0.04 -10.94
CA GLU A 48 14.39 -0.73 -12.23
C GLU A 48 14.37 -2.25 -12.00
N GLY A 49 13.78 -2.98 -12.93
CA GLY A 49 13.82 -4.43 -12.89
C GLY A 49 12.99 -5.08 -13.97
N PHE A 50 12.78 -6.38 -13.83
CA PHE A 50 11.98 -7.18 -14.74
C PHE A 50 10.96 -7.98 -13.95
N ILE A 51 9.72 -8.01 -14.44
CA ILE A 51 8.67 -8.88 -13.90
C ILE A 51 8.11 -9.68 -15.07
N GLU A 52 8.23 -11.01 -15.01
CA GLU A 52 7.82 -11.93 -16.08
C GLU A 52 8.37 -11.53 -17.48
N GLY A 53 9.61 -11.02 -17.53
CA GLY A 53 10.27 -10.58 -18.77
C GLY A 53 9.90 -9.16 -19.23
N GLU A 54 8.91 -8.50 -18.64
CA GLU A 54 8.62 -7.09 -18.92
C GLU A 54 9.57 -6.18 -18.14
N LYS A 55 10.28 -5.30 -18.86
CA LYS A 55 11.15 -4.28 -18.25
C LYS A 55 10.30 -3.19 -17.59
N LEU A 56 10.62 -2.85 -16.35
CA LEU A 56 9.93 -1.82 -15.58
C LEU A 56 10.88 -0.69 -15.17
N LEU A 57 10.38 0.54 -15.24
CA LEU A 57 10.85 1.65 -14.43
C LEU A 57 9.76 2.01 -13.43
N VAL A 58 10.12 2.10 -12.16
CA VAL A 58 9.20 2.42 -11.08
C VAL A 58 9.63 3.74 -10.43
N LEU A 59 8.71 4.69 -10.32
CA LEU A 59 8.98 6.04 -9.80
C LEU A 59 8.10 6.38 -8.59
N LYS A 60 8.72 7.02 -7.60
CA LYS A 60 8.07 7.86 -6.60
C LYS A 60 8.57 9.30 -6.82
N PRO A 61 7.78 10.19 -7.45
CA PRO A 61 8.17 11.59 -7.66
C PRO A 61 8.65 12.25 -6.37
N ASN A 62 9.86 12.79 -6.36
CA ASN A 62 10.42 13.49 -5.20
C ASN A 62 10.07 14.99 -5.27
N THR A 63 8.85 15.28 -5.71
CA THR A 63 8.23 16.61 -5.81
C THR A 63 7.02 16.65 -4.89
N TYR A 64 6.48 17.84 -4.58
CA TYR A 64 5.15 17.89 -3.99
C TYR A 64 4.10 17.33 -4.95
N MET A 65 2.97 16.87 -4.40
CA MET A 65 1.92 16.20 -5.15
C MET A 65 1.41 17.03 -6.33
N ASN A 66 1.23 18.34 -6.17
CA ASN A 66 0.78 19.24 -7.24
C ASN A 66 1.76 19.34 -8.41
N ASP A 67 3.00 18.89 -8.23
CA ASP A 67 4.09 18.98 -9.20
C ASP A 67 4.55 17.60 -9.70
N SER A 68 3.84 16.52 -9.35
CA SER A 68 4.19 15.15 -9.78
C SER A 68 4.33 14.98 -11.29
N GLY A 69 3.61 15.80 -12.08
CA GLY A 69 3.70 15.79 -13.54
C GLY A 69 5.06 16.20 -14.10
N ILE A 70 5.82 17.04 -13.37
CA ILE A 70 7.18 17.45 -13.78
C ILE A 70 8.06 16.20 -13.91
N ALA A 71 8.10 15.40 -12.84
CA ALA A 71 8.89 14.18 -12.76
C ALA A 71 8.42 13.12 -13.77
N VAL A 72 7.12 12.82 -13.80
CA VAL A 72 6.55 11.81 -14.68
C VAL A 72 6.71 12.19 -16.15
N GLY A 73 6.45 13.45 -16.51
CA GLY A 73 6.60 13.93 -17.88
C GLY A 73 8.06 13.92 -18.34
N LYS A 74 9.01 14.26 -17.45
CA LYS A 74 10.44 14.17 -17.73
C LYS A 74 10.87 12.73 -18.04
N ALA A 75 10.44 11.76 -17.22
CA ALA A 75 10.72 10.36 -17.43
C ALA A 75 10.10 9.83 -18.74
N ALA A 76 8.81 10.09 -18.96
CA ALA A 76 8.07 9.63 -20.14
C ALA A 76 8.69 10.16 -21.44
N ARG A 77 9.02 11.45 -21.52
CA ARG A 77 9.66 12.05 -22.70
C ARG A 77 11.07 11.52 -22.94
N PHE A 78 11.90 11.47 -21.90
CA PHE A 78 13.29 11.01 -22.02
C PHE A 78 13.37 9.56 -22.50
N LEU A 79 12.49 8.70 -21.97
CA LEU A 79 12.46 7.27 -22.27
C LEU A 79 11.54 6.90 -23.43
N LYS A 80 10.83 7.88 -24.02
CA LYS A 80 9.84 7.68 -25.08
C LYS A 80 8.78 6.63 -24.71
N VAL A 81 8.28 6.70 -23.48
CA VAL A 81 7.25 5.77 -22.98
C VAL A 81 5.89 6.20 -23.53
N GLU A 82 5.21 5.27 -24.19
CA GLU A 82 3.82 5.45 -24.65
C GLU A 82 2.87 5.60 -23.46
N LEU A 83 1.81 6.40 -23.61
CA LEU A 83 0.88 6.71 -22.51
C LEU A 83 0.20 5.47 -21.93
N GLU A 84 -0.09 4.50 -22.79
CA GLU A 84 -0.70 3.21 -22.47
C GLU A 84 0.22 2.31 -21.62
N LYS A 85 1.53 2.60 -21.61
CA LYS A 85 2.54 1.93 -20.79
C LYS A 85 2.81 2.65 -19.45
N ILE A 86 2.11 3.76 -19.19
CA ILE A 86 2.19 4.49 -17.92
C ILE A 86 1.06 4.03 -17.00
N VAL A 87 1.41 3.60 -15.79
CA VAL A 87 0.48 3.16 -14.76
C VAL A 87 0.69 3.98 -13.50
N VAL A 88 -0.34 4.69 -13.05
CA VAL A 88 -0.28 5.59 -11.89
C VAL A 88 -1.11 5.05 -10.73
N PHE A 89 -0.48 4.82 -9.58
CA PHE A 89 -1.11 4.42 -8.33
C PHE A 89 -1.39 5.66 -7.48
N HIS A 90 -2.64 5.85 -7.06
CA HIS A 90 -3.05 7.03 -6.30
C HIS A 90 -4.21 6.72 -5.35
N ASP A 91 -4.38 7.56 -4.33
CA ASP A 91 -5.54 7.51 -3.44
C ASP A 91 -6.82 7.95 -4.13
N GLU A 92 -7.92 7.32 -3.74
CA GLU A 92 -9.25 7.58 -4.27
C GLU A 92 -10.26 7.69 -3.13
N ILE A 93 -10.86 8.88 -2.99
CA ILE A 93 -11.82 9.17 -1.91
C ILE A 93 -13.23 8.68 -2.25
N ASP A 94 -13.57 8.55 -3.53
CA ASP A 94 -14.89 8.09 -3.97
C ASP A 94 -15.06 6.57 -3.83
N LEU A 95 -13.95 5.85 -3.59
CA LEU A 95 -13.96 4.42 -3.35
C LEU A 95 -13.89 4.14 -1.84
N ILE A 96 -14.72 3.20 -1.39
CA ILE A 96 -14.66 2.69 -0.01
C ILE A 96 -13.25 2.15 0.30
N ASN A 97 -12.88 2.21 1.58
CA ASN A 97 -11.60 1.69 2.08
C ASN A 97 -11.33 0.27 1.56
N GLY A 98 -10.11 0.03 1.10
CA GLY A 98 -9.69 -1.28 0.63
C GLY A 98 -10.16 -1.63 -0.79
N LYS A 99 -11.03 -0.83 -1.42
CA LYS A 99 -11.44 -1.09 -2.80
C LYS A 99 -10.37 -0.65 -3.80
N VAL A 100 -9.99 -1.54 -4.69
CA VAL A 100 -9.11 -1.23 -5.83
C VAL A 100 -9.92 -1.21 -7.12
N ARG A 101 -9.67 -0.21 -7.98
CA ARG A 101 -10.18 -0.16 -9.35
C ARG A 101 -9.10 0.21 -10.33
N VAL A 102 -9.11 -0.42 -11.51
CA VAL A 102 -8.30 -0.02 -12.65
C VAL A 102 -9.14 0.87 -13.55
N LYS A 103 -8.54 1.95 -14.07
CA LYS A 103 -9.19 2.84 -15.04
C LYS A 103 -8.18 3.33 -16.07
N GLN A 104 -8.48 3.15 -17.35
CA GLN A 104 -7.81 3.85 -18.44
C GLN A 104 -8.47 5.21 -18.66
N GLY A 105 -7.69 6.29 -18.78
CA GLY A 105 -8.26 7.58 -19.17
C GLY A 105 -9.18 8.22 -18.12
N GLY A 106 -9.75 9.39 -18.43
CA GLY A 106 -10.72 10.10 -17.58
C GLY A 106 -10.09 11.15 -16.65
N GLY A 107 -10.94 11.93 -15.98
CA GLY A 107 -10.52 13.11 -15.22
C GLY A 107 -9.76 12.82 -13.92
N HIS A 108 -9.21 13.88 -13.35
CA HIS A 108 -8.44 13.86 -12.10
C HIS A 108 -9.30 13.96 -10.83
N ALA A 109 -10.62 14.21 -10.93
CA ALA A 109 -11.56 14.25 -9.80
C ALA A 109 -11.06 15.08 -8.59
N GLY A 110 -10.45 16.24 -8.85
CA GLY A 110 -9.85 17.09 -7.81
C GLY A 110 -8.48 16.67 -7.28
N HIS A 111 -7.97 15.49 -7.62
CA HIS A 111 -6.65 15.01 -7.22
C HIS A 111 -5.53 15.79 -7.94
N ASN A 112 -4.69 16.51 -7.18
CA ASN A 112 -3.71 17.45 -7.75
C ASN A 112 -2.53 16.77 -8.46
N GLY A 113 -2.09 15.59 -8.02
CA GLY A 113 -1.06 14.82 -8.74
C GLY A 113 -1.50 14.35 -10.13
N LEU A 114 -2.70 13.78 -10.25
CA LEU A 114 -3.28 13.44 -11.55
C LEU A 114 -3.46 14.67 -12.45
N ARG A 115 -3.93 15.80 -11.90
CA ARG A 115 -4.03 17.07 -12.63
C ARG A 115 -2.66 17.50 -13.18
N SER A 116 -1.62 17.43 -12.36
CA SER A 116 -0.24 17.75 -12.73
C SER A 116 0.26 16.86 -13.86
N ILE A 117 0.06 15.54 -13.74
CA ILE A 117 0.49 14.56 -14.75
C ILE A 117 -0.23 14.81 -16.08
N GLN A 118 -1.56 14.98 -16.05
CA GLN A 118 -2.33 15.27 -17.25
C GLN A 118 -1.80 16.52 -17.98
N ASN A 119 -1.48 17.59 -17.24
CA ASN A 119 -0.94 18.83 -17.82
C ASN A 119 0.44 18.60 -18.48
N HIS A 120 1.30 17.79 -17.88
CA HIS A 120 2.67 17.57 -18.37
C HIS A 120 2.78 16.48 -19.45
N LEU A 121 1.82 15.57 -19.51
CA LEU A 121 1.72 14.55 -20.57
C LEU A 121 0.86 15.04 -21.76
N GLY A 122 0.08 16.11 -21.58
CA GLY A 122 -0.85 16.61 -22.60
C GLY A 122 -2.07 15.71 -22.84
N SER A 123 -2.22 14.64 -22.07
CA SER A 123 -3.29 13.66 -22.20
C SER A 123 -3.51 12.95 -20.85
N ASN A 124 -4.72 12.46 -20.66
CA ASN A 124 -5.07 11.60 -19.52
C ASN A 124 -5.14 10.11 -19.89
N ASN A 125 -4.78 9.73 -21.12
CA ASN A 125 -4.87 8.36 -21.63
C ASN A 125 -3.75 7.43 -21.10
N TYR A 126 -3.54 7.46 -19.78
CA TYR A 126 -2.70 6.51 -19.06
C TYR A 126 -3.55 5.71 -18.08
N LYS A 127 -3.01 4.57 -17.64
CA LYS A 127 -3.70 3.67 -16.72
C LYS A 127 -3.59 4.19 -15.29
N ARG A 128 -4.68 4.11 -14.53
CA ARG A 128 -4.75 4.49 -13.12
C ARG A 128 -5.20 3.33 -12.25
N ILE A 129 -4.47 3.12 -11.18
CA ILE A 129 -4.80 2.20 -10.10
C ILE A 129 -5.33 3.05 -8.95
N ARG A 130 -6.66 3.06 -8.82
CA ARG A 130 -7.41 3.84 -7.85
C ARG A 130 -7.49 3.05 -6.55
N LEU A 131 -6.84 3.56 -5.51
CA LEU A 131 -6.74 2.92 -4.20
C LEU A 131 -7.69 3.59 -3.22
N GLY A 132 -8.80 2.91 -2.89
CA GLY A 132 -9.86 3.44 -2.06
C GLY A 132 -9.43 3.74 -0.63
N ILE A 133 -9.56 5.01 -0.24
CA ILE A 133 -9.26 5.53 1.12
C ILE A 133 -10.50 6.15 1.80
N GLY A 134 -11.65 6.04 1.15
CA GLY A 134 -12.94 6.54 1.65
C GLY A 134 -13.04 8.06 1.67
N HIS A 135 -14.27 8.54 1.83
CA HIS A 135 -14.59 9.96 1.91
C HIS A 135 -14.93 10.36 3.36
N PRO A 136 -14.46 11.50 3.88
CA PRO A 136 -14.76 11.95 5.25
C PRO A 136 -16.20 12.49 5.45
N GLY A 137 -17.13 12.15 4.55
CA GLY A 137 -18.52 12.63 4.52
C GLY A 137 -18.72 14.11 4.13
N GLN A 138 -17.73 14.99 4.37
CA GLN A 138 -17.82 16.43 4.12
C GLN A 138 -16.65 16.91 3.26
N LYS A 139 -16.94 17.73 2.24
CA LYS A 139 -15.96 18.18 1.24
C LYS A 139 -14.82 18.98 1.87
N GLU A 140 -15.13 19.80 2.86
CA GLU A 140 -14.19 20.69 3.57
C GLU A 140 -13.15 19.88 4.36
N LYS A 141 -13.47 18.63 4.71
CA LYS A 141 -12.58 17.74 5.48
C LYS A 141 -11.66 16.91 4.60
N VAL A 142 -11.83 16.91 3.27
CA VAL A 142 -11.06 16.07 2.34
C VAL A 142 -9.56 16.32 2.47
N ILE A 143 -9.12 17.58 2.50
CA ILE A 143 -7.69 17.91 2.62
C ILE A 143 -7.10 17.32 3.90
N LYS A 144 -7.78 17.51 5.04
CA LYS A 144 -7.34 16.96 6.34
C LYS A 144 -7.36 15.43 6.34
N HIS A 145 -8.34 14.82 5.68
CA HIS A 145 -8.45 13.36 5.57
C HIS A 145 -7.28 12.75 4.80
N VAL A 146 -6.99 13.26 3.59
CA VAL A 146 -5.91 12.71 2.75
C VAL A 146 -4.54 12.98 3.37
N LEU A 147 -4.37 14.11 4.05
CA LEU A 147 -3.13 14.44 4.78
C LEU A 147 -3.06 13.82 6.19
N GLY A 148 -4.06 13.05 6.60
CA GLY A 148 -4.04 12.32 7.85
C GLY A 148 -3.41 10.94 7.68
N ASP A 149 -2.69 10.48 8.70
CA ASP A 149 -2.09 9.15 8.73
C ASP A 149 -3.15 8.04 8.77
N PHE A 150 -2.81 6.88 8.19
CA PHE A 150 -3.53 5.64 8.43
C PHE A 150 -3.47 5.26 9.91
N THR A 151 -4.63 4.93 10.47
CA THR A 151 -4.73 4.47 11.86
C THR A 151 -4.22 3.03 12.01
N LYS A 152 -4.05 2.56 13.25
CA LYS A 152 -3.75 1.13 13.50
C LYS A 152 -4.83 0.20 12.93
N GLU A 153 -6.09 0.63 12.96
CA GLU A 153 -7.19 -0.13 12.36
C GLU A 153 -7.06 -0.17 10.84
N ASP A 154 -6.68 0.96 10.22
CA ASP A 154 -6.50 1.01 8.78
C ASP A 154 -5.41 0.06 8.29
N LYS A 155 -4.32 -0.10 9.04
CA LYS A 155 -3.22 -1.01 8.69
C LYS A 155 -3.69 -2.44 8.46
N LYS A 156 -4.74 -2.89 9.18
CA LYS A 156 -5.30 -4.24 9.02
C LYS A 156 -5.86 -4.50 7.62
N TRP A 157 -6.22 -3.46 6.87
CA TRP A 157 -6.66 -3.59 5.48
C TRP A 157 -5.64 -3.04 4.48
N VAL A 158 -4.88 -1.98 4.82
CA VAL A 158 -3.88 -1.38 3.94
C VAL A 158 -2.75 -2.36 3.63
N GLU A 159 -2.11 -2.93 4.65
CA GLU A 159 -0.93 -3.80 4.44
C GLU A 159 -1.27 -5.04 3.59
N PRO A 160 -2.38 -5.78 3.86
CA PRO A 160 -2.79 -6.87 2.99
C PRO A 160 -3.15 -6.43 1.57
N GLN A 161 -3.74 -5.24 1.41
CA GLN A 161 -4.07 -4.72 0.09
C GLN A 161 -2.81 -4.43 -0.73
N LEU A 162 -1.80 -3.79 -0.14
CA LEU A 162 -0.53 -3.48 -0.82
C LEU A 162 0.19 -4.77 -1.25
N LEU A 163 0.27 -5.76 -0.36
CA LEU A 163 0.85 -7.06 -0.69
C LEU A 163 0.05 -7.76 -1.81
N ALA A 164 -1.27 -7.69 -1.77
CA ALA A 164 -2.11 -8.27 -2.81
C ALA A 164 -1.93 -7.57 -4.17
N ILE A 165 -1.72 -6.26 -4.18
CA ILE A 165 -1.37 -5.48 -5.38
C ILE A 165 -0.05 -5.97 -5.96
N ALA A 166 0.99 -6.13 -5.13
CA ALA A 166 2.28 -6.63 -5.59
C ALA A 166 2.15 -8.03 -6.19
N ILE A 167 1.44 -8.96 -5.52
CA ILE A 167 1.24 -10.32 -6.05
C ILE A 167 0.45 -10.32 -7.37
N ALA A 168 -0.56 -9.46 -7.50
CA ALA A 168 -1.43 -9.42 -8.67
C ALA A 168 -0.81 -8.66 -9.87
N LEU A 169 0.26 -7.90 -9.64
CA LEU A 169 0.91 -7.03 -10.63
C LEU A 169 1.17 -7.70 -12.00
N PRO A 170 1.57 -8.98 -12.12
CA PRO A 170 1.81 -9.59 -13.43
C PRO A 170 0.56 -9.67 -14.31
N SER A 171 -0.63 -9.76 -13.71
CA SER A 171 -1.89 -9.69 -14.45
C SER A 171 -2.11 -8.31 -15.05
N LEU A 172 -1.81 -7.25 -14.28
CA LEU A 172 -1.90 -5.86 -14.73
C LEU A 172 -0.93 -5.57 -15.88
N LEU A 173 0.31 -6.06 -15.78
CA LEU A 173 1.35 -5.86 -16.81
C LEU A 173 0.99 -6.54 -18.14
N ARG A 174 0.26 -7.65 -18.09
CA ARG A 174 -0.29 -8.35 -19.27
C ARG A 174 -1.60 -7.75 -19.79
N GLY A 175 -2.07 -6.65 -19.21
CA GLY A 175 -3.33 -6.00 -19.58
C GLY A 175 -4.59 -6.73 -19.10
N LYS A 176 -4.46 -7.71 -18.21
CA LYS A 176 -5.58 -8.46 -17.62
C LYS A 176 -6.10 -7.73 -16.38
N ASP A 177 -6.70 -6.57 -16.59
CA ASP A 177 -7.11 -5.65 -15.52
C ASP A 177 -8.18 -6.27 -14.59
N ASN A 178 -9.09 -7.09 -15.14
CA ASN A 178 -10.11 -7.81 -14.36
C ASN A 178 -9.50 -8.89 -13.47
N ASP A 179 -8.49 -9.60 -13.95
CA ASP A 179 -7.78 -10.63 -13.17
C ASP A 179 -6.99 -9.97 -12.04
N PHE A 180 -6.33 -8.84 -12.31
CA PHE A 180 -5.66 -8.03 -11.30
C PHE A 180 -6.62 -7.64 -10.16
N MET A 181 -7.78 -7.06 -10.48
CA MET A 181 -8.78 -6.68 -9.47
C MET A 181 -9.35 -7.89 -8.72
N SER A 182 -9.62 -8.99 -9.41
CA SER A 182 -10.17 -10.22 -8.82
C SER A 182 -9.19 -10.86 -7.83
N GLN A 183 -7.91 -10.94 -8.20
CA GLN A 183 -6.86 -11.50 -7.32
C GLN A 183 -6.70 -10.68 -6.04
N ILE A 184 -6.76 -9.34 -6.15
CA ILE A 184 -6.71 -8.46 -4.98
C ILE A 184 -7.91 -8.70 -4.06
N ALA A 185 -9.12 -8.76 -4.62
CA ALA A 185 -10.34 -8.99 -3.85
C ALA A 185 -10.29 -10.33 -3.09
N ILE A 186 -9.87 -11.41 -3.75
CA ILE A 186 -9.75 -12.74 -3.12
C ILE A 186 -8.74 -12.70 -1.98
N LYS A 187 -7.54 -12.17 -2.20
CA LYS A 187 -6.46 -12.17 -1.20
C LYS A 187 -6.80 -11.32 0.02
N THR A 188 -7.41 -10.15 -0.20
CA THR A 188 -7.80 -9.25 0.89
C THR A 188 -8.96 -9.83 1.71
N GLN A 189 -9.94 -10.48 1.08
CA GLN A 189 -11.02 -11.20 1.79
C GLN A 189 -10.50 -12.36 2.64
N SER A 190 -9.54 -13.15 2.14
CA SER A 190 -8.95 -14.24 2.91
C SER A 190 -8.25 -13.75 4.19
N VAL A 191 -7.60 -12.57 4.14
CA VAL A 191 -6.94 -11.97 5.31
C VAL A 191 -7.97 -11.42 6.30
N VAL A 192 -9.02 -10.75 5.82
CA VAL A 192 -10.13 -10.28 6.67
C VAL A 192 -10.78 -11.46 7.40
N ASN A 193 -11.09 -12.55 6.69
CA ASN A 193 -11.69 -13.73 7.29
C ASN A 193 -10.79 -14.39 8.33
N LYS A 194 -9.47 -14.45 8.09
CA LYS A 194 -8.51 -14.98 9.06
C LYS A 194 -8.46 -14.12 10.34
N ASN A 195 -8.40 -12.80 10.19
CA ASN A 195 -8.36 -11.87 11.33
C ASN A 195 -9.65 -11.93 12.17
N ILE A 196 -10.82 -12.10 11.54
CA ILE A 196 -12.11 -12.29 12.24
C ILE A 196 -12.07 -13.60 13.04
N ASN A 197 -11.62 -14.70 12.43
CA ASN A 197 -11.55 -16.00 13.09
C ASN A 197 -10.55 -16.00 14.26
N ASP A 198 -9.41 -15.32 14.12
CA ASP A 198 -8.40 -15.22 15.19
C ASP A 198 -8.90 -14.33 16.34
N SER A 199 -9.64 -13.25 16.05
CA SER A 199 -10.25 -12.39 17.07
C SER A 199 -11.38 -13.11 17.84
N GLN A 200 -12.19 -13.92 17.15
CA GLN A 200 -13.23 -14.74 17.78
C GLN A 200 -12.63 -15.88 18.63
N LYS A 201 -11.46 -16.42 18.25
CA LYS A 201 -10.72 -17.39 19.08
C LYS A 201 -10.12 -16.76 20.33
N THR A 202 -9.63 -15.52 20.27
CA THR A 202 -9.13 -14.82 21.46
C THR A 202 -10.25 -14.46 22.43
N ASP A 203 -11.41 -14.04 21.92
CA ASP A 203 -12.57 -13.73 22.77
C ASP A 203 -13.16 -14.99 23.41
N THR A 204 -13.27 -16.09 22.68
CA THR A 204 -13.75 -17.38 23.23
C THR A 204 -12.78 -17.98 24.25
N ALA A 205 -11.46 -17.77 24.10
CA ALA A 205 -10.46 -18.14 25.11
C ALA A 205 -10.60 -17.28 26.39
N PHE A 206 -10.81 -15.96 26.24
CA PHE A 206 -11.05 -15.04 27.36
C PHE A 206 -12.34 -15.36 28.15
N PHE A 207 -13.39 -15.81 27.46
CA PHE A 207 -14.64 -16.23 28.11
C PHE A 207 -14.54 -17.62 28.75
N LYS A 208 -13.73 -18.55 28.21
CA LYS A 208 -13.46 -19.84 28.84
C LYS A 208 -12.68 -19.71 30.15
N ASP A 209 -11.74 -18.76 30.24
CA ASP A 209 -10.97 -18.51 31.47
C ASP A 209 -11.79 -17.84 32.59
N LYS A 210 -12.86 -17.11 32.26
CA LYS A 210 -13.75 -16.51 33.28
C LYS A 210 -14.76 -17.51 33.87
N ASN A 211 -15.15 -18.54 33.12
CA ASN A 211 -16.08 -19.55 33.59
C ASN A 211 -15.42 -20.69 34.39
N ASN A 212 -14.09 -20.67 34.54
CA ASN A 212 -13.35 -21.69 35.30
C ASN A 212 -12.71 -21.15 36.59
N LYS A 213 -13.43 -20.26 37.30
CA LYS A 213 -13.09 -19.88 38.67
C LYS A 213 -14.11 -20.44 39.66
N ASN A 214 -13.94 -21.71 40.00
CA ASN A 214 -14.32 -22.20 41.32
C ASN A 214 -13.09 -22.12 42.23
N ILE A 215 -13.32 -21.51 43.38
CA ILE A 215 -12.35 -21.06 44.37
C ILE A 215 -11.73 -22.25 45.09
N LYS A 216 -10.39 -22.41 45.04
CA LYS A 216 -9.60 -22.78 46.22
C LYS A 216 -8.30 -21.97 46.26
N SER A 217 -8.09 -21.38 47.42
CA SER A 217 -7.00 -20.52 47.83
C SER A 217 -5.63 -21.21 47.75
N GLN A 218 -4.67 -20.61 47.06
CA GLN A 218 -3.24 -20.69 47.35
C GLN A 218 -2.52 -19.52 46.67
N LYS A 219 -1.70 -18.78 47.43
CA LYS A 219 -0.85 -17.70 46.91
C LYS A 219 0.23 -18.30 46.00
N PRO A 220 0.51 -17.76 44.80
CA PRO A 220 1.64 -18.23 44.01
C PRO A 220 2.94 -17.59 44.50
N ASP A 221 3.93 -18.45 44.70
CA ASP A 221 5.31 -18.15 45.07
C ASP A 221 6.04 -17.46 43.89
N LYS A 222 6.88 -16.47 44.19
CA LYS A 222 7.51 -15.55 43.21
C LYS A 222 8.72 -16.15 42.47
N THR A 223 8.90 -17.46 42.50
CA THR A 223 10.16 -18.14 42.12
C THR A 223 10.12 -18.88 40.78
N GLU A 224 8.96 -18.99 40.13
CA GLU A 224 8.83 -19.79 38.90
C GLU A 224 8.87 -18.95 37.60
N PHE A 225 8.51 -17.67 37.65
CA PHE A 225 8.55 -16.78 36.47
C PHE A 225 10.00 -16.38 36.08
N SER A 226 10.91 -16.31 37.07
CA SER A 226 12.33 -16.00 36.87
C SER A 226 13.12 -17.16 36.24
N LYS A 227 12.71 -18.42 36.49
CA LYS A 227 13.39 -19.60 35.95
C LYS A 227 13.07 -19.85 34.47
N THR A 228 11.89 -19.46 34.00
CA THR A 228 11.48 -19.64 32.59
C THR A 228 12.09 -18.57 31.68
N LEU A 229 12.28 -17.34 32.18
CA LEU A 229 12.90 -16.24 31.41
C LEU A 229 14.39 -16.49 31.13
N ASN A 230 15.12 -17.04 32.10
CA ASN A 230 16.54 -17.35 31.93
C ASN A 230 16.79 -18.52 30.98
N ARG A 231 15.84 -19.45 30.83
CA ARG A 231 15.99 -20.63 29.96
C ARG A 231 15.76 -20.30 28.47
N VAL A 232 15.05 -19.22 28.18
CA VAL A 232 14.83 -18.71 26.82
C VAL A 232 15.99 -17.80 26.37
N LEU A 233 16.59 -17.04 27.29
CA LEU A 233 17.72 -16.16 26.98
C LEU A 233 19.04 -16.89 26.68
N THR A 234 19.25 -18.12 27.17
CA THR A 234 20.46 -18.91 26.87
C THR A 234 20.42 -19.59 25.48
N ARG A 235 19.26 -19.69 24.82
CA ARG A 235 19.13 -20.31 23.49
C ARG A 235 19.25 -19.35 22.31
N LEU A 236 19.41 -18.05 22.56
CA LEU A 236 19.51 -17.01 21.51
C LEU A 236 20.88 -16.32 21.46
N ARG A 237 21.91 -16.89 22.12
CA ARG A 237 23.31 -16.43 22.03
C ARG A 237 24.29 -17.50 21.54
N GLY A 238 23.80 -18.51 20.83
CA GLY A 238 24.63 -19.55 20.24
C GLY A 238 23.99 -20.10 18.98
N ILE A 239 24.14 -19.35 17.88
CA ILE A 239 24.39 -19.73 16.48
C ILE A 239 24.55 -18.41 15.71
#